data_AF-X0UMD3-F1
#
_entry.id   AF-X0UMD3-F1
#
_cell.length_a   1.000
_cell.length_b   1.000
_cell.length_c   1.000
_cell.angle_alpha   90.00
_cell.angle_beta   90.00
_cell.angle_gamma   90.00
#
_symmetry.space_group_name_H-M   'P 1'
#
loop_
_entity.id
_entity.type
_entity.pdbx_description
1 polymer ?
#
loop_
_entity_poly.entity_id
_entity_poly.type
_entity_poly.pdbx_seq_one_letter_code
_entity_poly.pdbx_strand_id
1 'polypeptide(L)'
;MITGRIPNDPDVAWRQPKPCEWCRQTIEKPTRPNQMLYSPECRHAHAKAKRVAKSEAEAPGVGDREAIGDMPFPIMRSETEFAAWFEANFAFFGFAEILRNDIGSTPDYVMRSGTGEVWLVELEYYAPNFRRHGHDISRCDLVIAYLQPRETDHPLPLPVIALLEVVEGTITELAVADVQPTAFTQRMLRTAHCELVKTQEASGHYASSALRKAFT
;
A
#
# COMPACT_ATOMS: atom_id res chain seq x y z
N MET A 1 -5.92 43.64 60.07
CA MET A 1 -5.54 42.24 59.76
C MET A 1 -6.48 41.73 58.69
N ILE A 2 -6.02 41.61 57.45
CA ILE A 2 -6.83 41.07 56.35
C ILE A 2 -6.51 39.58 56.26
N THR A 3 -7.45 38.73 56.66
CA THR A 3 -7.36 37.28 56.51
C THR A 3 -7.78 36.92 55.09
N GLY A 4 -6.80 36.83 54.19
CA GLY A 4 -7.03 36.38 52.81
C GLY A 4 -7.46 34.92 52.79
N ARG A 5 -8.70 34.65 52.36
CA ARG A 5 -9.14 33.29 51.98
C ARG A 5 -8.53 32.95 50.63
N ILE A 6 -7.71 31.91 50.59
CA ILE A 6 -7.28 31.27 49.34
C ILE A 6 -8.51 30.58 48.74
N PRO A 7 -8.92 30.87 47.50
CA PRO A 7 -10.03 30.17 46.88
C PRO A 7 -9.66 28.69 46.72
N ASN A 8 -10.48 27.81 47.29
CA ASN A 8 -10.50 26.39 46.94
C ASN A 8 -11.12 26.29 45.54
N ASP A 9 -10.30 26.53 44.52
CA ASP A 9 -10.69 26.32 43.14
C ASP A 9 -10.47 24.83 42.81
N PRO A 10 -11.54 24.02 42.66
CA PRO A 10 -11.40 22.61 42.28
C PRO A 10 -10.69 22.44 40.93
N ASP A 11 -10.52 23.52 40.16
CA ASP A 11 -9.87 23.49 38.84
C ASP A 11 -8.33 23.49 38.85
N VAL A 12 -7.69 23.43 40.03
CA VAL A 12 -6.22 23.42 40.14
C VAL A 12 -5.64 22.01 40.26
N ALA A 13 -6.46 21.00 40.60
CA ALA A 13 -5.98 19.65 40.90
C ALA A 13 -5.47 18.85 39.67
N TRP A 14 -5.87 19.21 38.45
CA TRP A 14 -5.48 18.49 37.22
C TRP A 14 -4.18 18.95 36.57
N ARG A 15 -3.45 19.90 37.18
CA ARG A 15 -2.13 20.36 36.70
C ARG A 15 -0.97 19.49 37.17
N GLN A 16 -1.24 18.27 37.62
CA GLN A 16 -0.18 17.32 37.98
C GLN A 16 0.48 16.81 36.69
N PRO A 17 1.81 16.90 36.57
CA PRO A 17 2.52 16.32 35.43
C PRO A 17 2.23 14.83 35.31
N LYS A 18 1.97 14.35 34.10
CA LYS A 18 1.75 12.93 33.82
C LYS A 18 2.80 12.43 32.81
N PRO A 19 3.29 11.19 32.93
CA PRO A 19 4.24 10.64 31.98
C PRO A 19 3.57 10.33 30.64
N CYS A 20 4.31 10.53 29.55
CA CYS A 20 3.93 10.09 28.21
C CYS A 20 3.75 8.57 28.18
N GLU A 21 2.62 8.08 27.66
CA GLU A 21 2.36 6.63 27.61
C GLU A 21 3.35 5.86 26.71
N TRP A 22 4.00 6.56 25.78
CA TRP A 22 4.97 5.95 24.86
C TRP A 22 6.41 6.02 25.38
N CYS A 23 6.94 7.22 25.60
CA CYS A 23 8.35 7.43 25.95
C CYS A 23 8.59 7.67 27.45
N ARG A 24 7.52 7.73 28.26
CA ARG A 24 7.55 8.03 29.71
C ARG A 24 8.07 9.41 30.11
N GLN A 25 8.36 10.30 29.15
CA GLN A 25 8.72 11.70 29.47
C GLN A 25 7.58 12.44 30.15
N THR A 26 7.89 13.22 31.18
CA THR A 26 6.92 13.99 31.97
C THR A 26 6.36 15.16 31.15
N ILE A 27 5.03 15.27 31.07
CA ILE A 27 4.33 16.36 30.37
C ILE A 27 3.76 17.33 31.41
N GLU A 28 4.29 18.56 31.44
CA GLU A 28 4.02 19.55 32.51
C GLU A 28 2.61 20.14 32.49
N LYS A 29 1.86 20.01 31.38
CA LYS A 29 0.52 20.62 31.24
C LYS A 29 -0.46 19.67 30.53
N PRO A 30 -1.14 18.77 31.27
CA PRO A 30 -2.28 18.05 30.72
C PRO A 30 -3.36 19.06 30.32
N THR A 31 -3.86 18.97 29.09
CA THR A 31 -4.88 19.91 28.58
C THR A 31 -6.29 19.55 29.05
N ARG A 32 -6.57 18.28 29.40
CA ARG A 32 -7.84 17.77 29.94
C ARG A 32 -7.66 16.48 30.78
N PRO A 33 -8.58 16.14 31.72
CA PRO A 33 -8.45 14.98 32.61
C PRO A 33 -8.32 13.61 31.91
N ASN A 34 -8.98 13.44 30.75
CA ASN A 34 -9.12 12.16 30.03
C ASN A 34 -8.43 12.13 28.66
N GLN A 35 -7.55 13.08 28.36
CA GLN A 35 -6.81 13.07 27.10
C GLN A 35 -5.57 12.17 27.24
N MET A 36 -5.40 11.21 26.33
CA MET A 36 -4.16 10.44 26.22
C MET A 36 -3.00 11.41 25.96
N LEU A 37 -1.97 11.33 26.80
CA LEU A 37 -0.87 12.28 26.82
C LEU A 37 0.34 11.68 26.09
N TYR A 38 0.49 12.03 24.82
CA TYR A 38 1.75 11.85 24.11
C TYR A 38 2.53 13.16 24.10
N SER A 39 3.86 13.06 24.25
CA SER A 39 4.73 14.21 24.02
C SER A 39 4.56 14.72 22.57
N PRO A 40 4.80 16.00 22.28
CA PRO A 40 4.70 16.53 20.91
C PRO A 40 5.44 15.68 19.87
N GLU A 41 6.59 15.14 20.24
CA GLU A 41 7.43 14.25 19.42
C GLU A 41 6.78 12.87 19.25
N CYS A 42 6.23 12.29 20.31
CA CYS A 42 5.55 10.99 20.26
C CYS A 42 4.17 11.03 19.61
N ARG A 43 3.49 12.19 19.54
CA ARG A 43 2.19 12.31 18.86
C ARG A 43 2.29 11.96 17.38
N HIS A 44 3.33 12.44 16.72
CA HIS A 44 3.56 12.15 15.30
C HIS A 44 3.91 10.68 15.08
N ALA A 45 4.79 10.12 15.93
CA ALA A 45 5.16 8.70 15.86
C ALA A 45 3.96 7.78 16.14
N HIS A 46 3.16 8.07 17.16
CA HIS A 46 1.95 7.30 17.46
C HIS A 46 0.88 7.45 16.38
N ALA A 47 0.66 8.65 15.84
CA ALA A 47 -0.25 8.84 14.71
C ALA A 47 0.20 8.05 13.47
N LYS A 48 1.51 8.01 13.19
CA LYS A 48 2.09 7.20 12.11
C LYS A 48 1.89 5.71 12.38
N ALA A 49 2.23 5.22 13.58
CA ALA A 49 2.07 3.81 13.95
C ALA A 49 0.60 3.36 13.92
N LYS A 50 -0.33 4.22 14.36
CA LYS A 50 -1.77 3.92 14.30
C LYS A 50 -2.30 3.90 12.86
N ARG A 51 -1.73 4.71 11.96
CA ARG A 51 -2.04 4.65 10.52
C ARG A 51 -1.53 3.35 9.90
N VAL A 52 -0.30 2.94 10.22
CA VAL A 52 0.29 1.67 9.75
C VAL A 52 -0.50 0.46 10.28
N ALA A 53 -0.78 0.40 11.58
CA ALA A 53 -1.57 -0.68 12.15
C ALA A 53 -3.01 -0.73 11.60
N LYS A 54 -3.58 0.43 11.25
CA LYS A 54 -4.90 0.50 10.62
C LYS A 54 -4.85 0.09 9.15
N SER A 55 -3.80 0.42 8.40
CA SER A 55 -3.65 -0.03 7.01
C SER A 55 -3.41 -1.53 6.93
N GLU A 56 -2.72 -2.13 7.90
CA GLU A 56 -2.53 -3.58 8.03
C GLU A 56 -3.81 -4.31 8.46
N ALA A 57 -4.63 -3.71 9.33
CA ALA A 57 -5.84 -4.36 9.86
C ALA A 57 -7.09 -4.20 8.97
N GLU A 58 -7.10 -3.27 8.01
CA GLU A 58 -8.27 -2.99 7.13
C GLU A 58 -8.11 -3.50 5.69
N ALA A 59 -7.04 -4.23 5.36
CA ALA A 59 -7.07 -5.06 4.15
C ALA A 59 -8.23 -6.06 4.31
N PRO A 60 -9.16 -6.18 3.35
CA PRO A 60 -10.26 -7.13 3.45
C PRO A 60 -9.66 -8.49 3.80
N GLY A 61 -10.07 -9.03 4.96
CA GLY A 61 -9.52 -10.26 5.51
C GLY A 61 -9.56 -11.32 4.43
N VAL A 62 -8.40 -11.68 3.90
CA VAL A 62 -8.26 -12.74 2.92
C VAL A 62 -8.77 -13.99 3.61
N GLY A 63 -9.99 -14.40 3.26
CA GLY A 63 -10.69 -15.52 3.86
C GLY A 63 -9.84 -16.79 3.81
N ASP A 64 -10.20 -17.74 4.68
CA ASP A 64 -9.46 -18.97 4.97
C ASP A 64 -8.80 -19.63 3.75
N ARG A 65 -7.58 -20.13 3.98
CA ARG A 65 -6.58 -20.71 3.04
C ARG A 65 -7.11 -21.69 1.98
N GLU A 66 -8.34 -22.17 2.10
CA GLU A 66 -8.91 -23.23 1.26
C GLU A 66 -9.58 -22.70 -0.02
N ALA A 67 -9.88 -21.40 -0.13
CA ALA A 67 -10.51 -20.81 -1.31
C ALA A 67 -9.53 -20.33 -2.39
N ILE A 68 -8.22 -20.35 -2.10
CA ILE A 68 -7.18 -19.86 -3.00
C ILE A 68 -6.56 -21.10 -3.66
N GLY A 69 -7.05 -21.46 -4.84
CA GLY A 69 -6.52 -22.59 -5.63
C GLY A 69 -5.05 -22.38 -6.07
N ASP A 70 -4.64 -23.07 -7.13
CA ASP A 70 -3.31 -22.95 -7.77
C ASP A 70 -3.07 -21.55 -8.37
N MET A 71 -3.04 -20.52 -7.53
CA MET A 71 -2.76 -19.15 -7.96
C MET A 71 -1.31 -19.04 -8.40
N PRO A 72 -1.03 -18.40 -9.54
CA PRO A 72 0.32 -18.29 -10.10
C PRO A 72 1.23 -17.35 -9.32
N PHE A 73 0.69 -16.61 -8.34
CA PHE A 73 1.41 -15.66 -7.52
C PHE A 73 1.39 -16.09 -6.05
N PRO A 74 2.49 -15.84 -5.30
CA PRO A 74 2.51 -16.11 -3.87
C PRO A 74 1.48 -15.22 -3.15
N ILE A 75 0.90 -15.77 -2.08
CA ILE A 75 0.07 -14.98 -1.16
C ILE A 75 0.99 -14.08 -0.37
N MET A 76 0.94 -12.78 -0.66
CA MET A 76 1.70 -11.75 0.04
C MET A 76 0.79 -11.09 1.06
N ARG A 77 1.31 -10.83 2.27
CA ARG A 77 0.52 -10.35 3.42
C ARG A 77 0.85 -8.93 3.83
N SER A 78 1.89 -8.35 3.25
CA SER A 78 2.36 -7.02 3.58
C SER A 78 2.95 -6.32 2.36
N GLU A 79 3.03 -4.99 2.44
CA GLU A 79 3.75 -4.15 1.47
C GLU A 79 5.22 -4.58 1.35
N THR A 80 5.86 -4.94 2.46
CA THR A 80 7.26 -5.42 2.48
C THR A 80 7.44 -6.73 1.71
N GLU A 81 6.55 -7.70 1.92
CA GLU A 81 6.58 -8.97 1.18
C GLU A 81 6.35 -8.72 -0.32
N PHE A 82 5.44 -7.81 -0.64
CA PHE A 82 5.16 -7.43 -2.02
C PHE A 82 6.34 -6.74 -2.70
N ALA A 83 6.98 -5.78 -2.03
CA ALA A 83 8.17 -5.11 -2.54
C ALA A 83 9.32 -6.09 -2.79
N ALA A 84 9.58 -7.00 -1.84
CA ALA A 84 10.62 -8.02 -2.00
C ALA A 84 10.33 -8.96 -3.18
N TRP A 85 9.08 -9.38 -3.36
CA TRP A 85 8.67 -10.16 -4.53
C TRP A 85 8.84 -9.35 -5.82
N PHE A 86 8.41 -8.09 -5.84
CA PHE A 86 8.51 -7.24 -7.02
C PHE A 86 9.97 -7.06 -7.46
N GLU A 87 10.89 -6.79 -6.53
CA GLU A 87 12.32 -6.66 -6.83
C GLU A 87 12.92 -7.92 -7.46
N ALA A 88 12.45 -9.10 -7.07
CA ALA A 88 12.88 -10.35 -7.68
C ALA A 88 12.24 -10.62 -9.05
N ASN A 89 11.17 -9.92 -9.40
CA ASN A 89 10.29 -10.24 -10.52
C ASN A 89 9.94 -9.06 -11.43
N PHE A 90 10.61 -7.90 -11.30
CA PHE A 90 10.27 -6.68 -12.04
C PHE A 90 10.39 -6.85 -13.56
N ALA A 91 11.18 -7.82 -14.01
CA ALA A 91 11.31 -8.18 -15.42
C ALA A 91 9.98 -8.64 -16.04
N PHE A 92 9.06 -9.21 -15.26
CA PHE A 92 7.72 -9.55 -15.73
C PHE A 92 6.94 -8.31 -16.16
N PHE A 93 7.23 -7.16 -15.57
CA PHE A 93 6.63 -5.88 -15.93
C PHE A 93 7.41 -5.16 -17.03
N GLY A 94 8.30 -5.85 -17.76
CA GLY A 94 9.06 -5.27 -18.87
C GLY A 94 10.16 -4.28 -18.46
N PHE A 95 10.54 -4.25 -17.18
CA PHE A 95 11.69 -3.51 -16.69
C PHE A 95 12.98 -4.29 -16.85
N ALA A 96 14.04 -3.61 -17.26
CA ALA A 96 15.37 -4.19 -17.41
C ALA A 96 16.23 -4.00 -16.16
N GLU A 97 16.08 -2.87 -15.46
CA GLU A 97 16.87 -2.55 -14.27
C GLU A 97 16.14 -1.59 -13.31
N ILE A 98 16.45 -1.73 -12.02
CA ILE A 98 16.14 -0.74 -10.99
C ILE A 98 17.31 0.25 -10.94
N LEU A 99 17.04 1.51 -11.30
CA LEU A 99 18.03 2.60 -11.25
C LEU A 99 18.16 3.18 -9.83
N ARG A 100 17.03 3.26 -9.11
CA ARG A 100 16.97 3.75 -7.74
C ARG A 100 15.84 3.06 -6.98
N ASN A 101 16.08 2.81 -5.70
CA ASN A 101 15.14 2.23 -4.75
C ASN A 101 15.03 3.21 -3.58
N ASP A 102 13.87 3.88 -3.50
CA ASP A 102 13.55 4.88 -2.49
C ASP A 102 12.33 4.44 -1.65
N ILE A 103 12.22 3.14 -1.32
CA ILE A 103 11.09 2.55 -0.56
C ILE A 103 10.68 3.45 0.62
N GLY A 104 9.39 3.75 0.70
CA GLY A 104 8.81 4.61 1.73
C GLY A 104 8.84 6.09 1.39
N SER A 105 9.18 6.41 0.14
CA SER A 105 8.98 7.71 -0.50
C SER A 105 8.36 7.51 -1.87
N THR A 106 7.68 8.53 -2.40
CA THR A 106 7.02 8.45 -3.72
C THR A 106 7.90 9.14 -4.78
N PRO A 107 8.34 8.48 -5.86
CA PRO A 107 8.08 7.08 -6.19
C PRO A 107 8.98 6.11 -5.39
N ASP A 108 8.50 4.89 -5.11
CA ASP A 108 9.30 3.84 -4.48
C ASP A 108 10.50 3.42 -5.35
N TYR A 109 10.31 3.42 -6.68
CA TYR A 109 11.34 3.00 -7.63
C TYR A 109 11.50 3.96 -8.80
N VAL A 110 12.76 4.10 -9.24
CA VAL A 110 13.09 4.62 -10.57
C VAL A 110 13.64 3.46 -11.37
N MET A 111 13.02 3.15 -12.50
CA MET A 111 13.31 1.93 -13.26
C MET A 111 13.59 2.25 -14.72
N ARG A 112 14.41 1.44 -15.38
CA ARG A 112 14.55 1.48 -16.84
C ARG A 112 13.80 0.32 -17.46
N SER A 113 12.96 0.62 -18.43
CA SER A 113 12.28 -0.38 -19.26
C SER A 113 13.23 -1.11 -20.22
N GLY A 114 12.80 -2.24 -20.76
CA GLY A 114 13.54 -2.94 -21.83
C GLY A 114 13.74 -2.12 -23.12
N THR A 115 12.95 -1.06 -23.32
CA THR A 115 13.12 -0.10 -24.44
C THR A 115 14.09 1.04 -24.12
N GLY A 116 14.56 1.14 -22.88
CA GLY A 116 15.52 2.15 -22.42
C GLY A 116 14.89 3.40 -21.77
N GLU A 117 13.56 3.52 -21.77
CA GLU A 117 12.82 4.61 -21.12
C GLU A 117 12.88 4.50 -19.60
N VAL A 118 12.91 5.64 -18.90
CA VAL A 118 12.93 5.73 -17.44
C VAL A 118 11.51 5.95 -16.92
N TRP A 119 11.14 5.19 -15.89
CA TRP A 119 9.82 5.18 -15.27
C TRP A 119 9.92 5.42 -13.77
N LEU A 120 9.04 6.27 -13.25
CA LEU A 120 8.79 6.50 -11.84
C LEU A 120 7.65 5.58 -11.37
N VAL A 121 7.99 4.55 -10.60
CA VAL A 121 7.06 3.46 -10.24
C VAL A 121 6.77 3.48 -8.75
N GLU A 122 5.49 3.54 -8.39
CA GLU A 122 5.04 3.34 -7.00
C GLU A 122 4.53 1.91 -6.81
N LEU A 123 4.87 1.28 -5.68
CA LEU A 123 4.25 0.03 -5.27
C LEU A 123 3.15 0.27 -4.26
N GLU A 124 2.02 -0.40 -4.46
CA GLU A 124 0.92 -0.36 -3.50
C GLU A 124 0.41 -1.77 -3.21
N TYR A 125 0.24 -2.14 -1.95
CA TYR A 125 -0.39 -3.43 -1.67
C TYR A 125 -1.84 -3.47 -2.16
N TYR A 126 -2.55 -2.34 -2.10
CA TYR A 126 -3.90 -2.18 -2.61
C TYR A 126 -4.00 -0.90 -3.43
N ALA A 127 -4.36 -0.95 -4.71
CA ALA A 127 -4.27 0.20 -5.61
C ALA A 127 -4.94 1.51 -5.09
N PRO A 128 -6.13 1.48 -4.44
CA PRO A 128 -6.71 2.67 -3.83
C PRO A 128 -5.86 3.33 -2.72
N ASN A 129 -4.91 2.61 -2.13
CA ASN A 129 -4.03 3.14 -1.10
C ASN A 129 -3.17 4.30 -1.60
N PHE A 130 -2.81 4.34 -2.89
CA PHE A 130 -2.08 5.47 -3.48
C PHE A 130 -2.75 6.81 -3.15
N ARG A 131 -4.07 6.91 -3.34
CA ARG A 131 -4.84 8.11 -3.00
C ARG A 131 -4.95 8.30 -1.50
N ARG A 132 -5.20 7.21 -0.77
CA ARG A 132 -5.38 7.23 0.69
C ARG A 132 -4.13 7.74 1.41
N HIS A 133 -2.95 7.39 0.91
CA HIS A 133 -1.66 7.82 1.43
C HIS A 133 -1.33 9.27 1.04
N GLY A 134 -2.04 9.84 0.07
CA GLY A 134 -1.86 11.22 -0.39
C GLY A 134 -0.63 11.39 -1.27
N HIS A 135 -0.28 10.35 -2.03
CA HIS A 135 0.84 10.38 -2.97
C HIS A 135 0.57 11.38 -4.10
N ASP A 136 1.63 12.08 -4.51
CA ASP A 136 1.57 13.06 -5.59
C ASP A 136 1.63 12.34 -6.94
N ILE A 137 0.51 12.37 -7.67
CA ILE A 137 0.34 11.78 -8.99
C ILE A 137 1.40 12.26 -9.98
N SER A 138 1.86 13.50 -9.87
CA SER A 138 2.84 14.06 -10.81
C SER A 138 4.25 13.50 -10.64
N ARG A 139 4.48 12.71 -9.58
CA ARG A 139 5.76 12.08 -9.25
C ARG A 139 5.82 10.59 -9.61
N CYS A 140 4.76 10.06 -10.22
CA CYS A 140 4.66 8.66 -10.62
C CYS A 140 4.15 8.56 -12.06
N ASP A 141 4.79 7.71 -12.85
CA ASP A 141 4.34 7.35 -14.19
C ASP A 141 3.45 6.10 -14.16
N LEU A 142 3.62 5.25 -13.15
CA LEU A 142 2.96 3.95 -13.04
C LEU A 142 2.77 3.56 -11.56
N VAL A 143 1.62 2.96 -11.25
CA VAL A 143 1.41 2.22 -10.00
C VAL A 143 1.36 0.73 -10.31
N ILE A 144 2.15 -0.05 -9.58
CA ILE A 144 2.06 -1.51 -9.59
C ILE A 144 1.48 -1.95 -8.26
N ALA A 145 0.34 -2.60 -8.32
CA ALA A 145 -0.40 -3.02 -7.14
C ALA A 145 -0.45 -4.52 -6.99
N TYR A 146 -0.50 -5.00 -5.74
CA TYR A 146 -0.80 -6.41 -5.51
C TYR A 146 -2.29 -6.69 -5.74
N LEU A 147 -3.16 -5.88 -5.12
CA LEU A 147 -4.61 -6.02 -5.18
C LEU A 147 -5.27 -4.78 -5.80
N GLN A 148 -6.31 -4.98 -6.59
CA GLN A 148 -7.17 -3.92 -7.09
C GLN A 148 -8.65 -4.35 -7.04
N PRO A 149 -9.58 -3.51 -6.54
CA PRO A 149 -10.99 -3.85 -6.67
C PRO A 149 -11.43 -3.74 -8.14
N ARG A 150 -12.31 -4.65 -8.59
CA ARG A 150 -12.85 -4.64 -9.95
C ARG A 150 -13.55 -3.35 -10.30
N GLU A 151 -14.39 -2.90 -9.36
CA GLU A 151 -15.05 -1.61 -9.45
C GLU A 151 -14.34 -0.66 -8.51
N THR A 152 -13.85 0.45 -9.05
CA THR A 152 -13.32 1.55 -8.27
C THR A 152 -14.13 2.79 -8.57
N ASP A 153 -14.81 3.33 -7.55
CA ASP A 153 -15.53 4.60 -7.63
C ASP A 153 -14.60 5.76 -8.04
N HIS A 154 -13.30 5.54 -7.82
CA HIS A 154 -12.25 6.51 -7.95
C HIS A 154 -11.05 5.84 -8.65
N PRO A 155 -11.05 5.71 -9.99
CA PRO A 155 -9.90 5.23 -10.75
C PRO A 155 -8.75 6.24 -10.69
N LEU A 156 -7.52 5.76 -10.54
CA LEU A 156 -6.31 6.61 -10.60
C LEU A 156 -6.18 7.22 -12.00
N PRO A 157 -5.71 8.48 -12.13
CA PRO A 157 -5.56 9.13 -13.43
C PRO A 157 -4.24 8.74 -14.12
N LEU A 158 -3.54 7.76 -13.58
CA LEU A 158 -2.28 7.21 -14.08
C LEU A 158 -2.45 5.68 -14.24
N PRO A 159 -1.65 5.04 -15.12
CA PRO A 159 -1.74 3.60 -15.33
C PRO A 159 -1.56 2.79 -14.04
N VAL A 160 -2.38 1.76 -13.88
CA VAL A 160 -2.27 0.80 -12.76
C VAL A 160 -2.15 -0.60 -13.32
N ILE A 161 -1.15 -1.35 -12.86
CA ILE A 161 -1.03 -2.79 -13.13
C ILE A 161 -1.23 -3.51 -11.80
N ALA A 162 -2.32 -4.26 -11.67
CA ALA A 162 -2.58 -5.06 -10.49
C ALA A 162 -2.32 -6.54 -10.76
N LEU A 163 -1.71 -7.24 -9.80
CA LEU A 163 -1.50 -8.68 -9.90
C LEU A 163 -2.79 -9.47 -9.72
N LEU A 164 -3.66 -8.97 -8.85
CA LEU A 164 -4.90 -9.62 -8.44
C LEU A 164 -6.04 -8.63 -8.43
N GLU A 165 -7.21 -9.10 -8.86
CA GLU A 165 -8.46 -8.36 -8.78
C GLU A 165 -9.30 -8.85 -7.60
N VAL A 166 -10.04 -7.95 -6.97
CA VAL A 166 -11.01 -8.30 -5.92
C VAL A 166 -12.42 -8.01 -6.43
N VAL A 167 -13.23 -9.06 -6.53
CA VAL A 167 -14.63 -9.03 -6.98
C VAL A 167 -15.51 -9.51 -5.84
N GLU A 168 -16.34 -8.63 -5.26
CA GLU A 168 -17.28 -9.00 -4.18
C GLU A 168 -16.61 -9.73 -2.99
N GLY A 169 -15.36 -9.38 -2.69
CA GLY A 169 -14.58 -10.03 -1.62
C GLY A 169 -13.88 -11.33 -2.03
N THR A 170 -14.03 -11.77 -3.28
CA THR A 170 -13.30 -12.90 -3.88
C THR A 170 -12.11 -12.40 -4.69
N ILE A 171 -10.96 -13.08 -4.58
CA ILE A 171 -9.76 -12.73 -5.35
C ILE A 171 -9.79 -13.48 -6.70
N THR A 172 -9.63 -12.74 -7.80
CA THR A 172 -9.51 -13.26 -9.16
C THR A 172 -8.17 -12.87 -9.79
N GLU A 173 -7.68 -13.66 -10.75
CA GLU A 173 -6.36 -13.45 -11.38
C GLU A 173 -6.29 -12.16 -12.23
N LEU A 174 -5.11 -11.54 -12.22
CA LEU A 174 -4.61 -10.43 -13.08
C LEU A 174 -5.69 -9.54 -13.72
N ALA A 175 -6.10 -8.50 -13.01
CA ALA A 175 -6.79 -7.38 -13.64
C ALA A 175 -5.80 -6.32 -14.11
N VAL A 176 -5.83 -6.06 -15.41
CA VAL A 176 -5.34 -4.79 -15.94
C VAL A 176 -6.51 -3.83 -15.88
N ALA A 177 -6.44 -2.84 -14.99
CA ALA A 177 -7.53 -1.87 -14.90
C ALA A 177 -7.54 -0.90 -16.08
N ASP A 178 -8.74 -0.64 -16.58
CA ASP A 178 -9.10 0.18 -17.74
C ASP A 178 -8.66 1.66 -17.64
N VAL A 179 -7.38 1.91 -17.86
CA VAL A 179 -6.93 3.18 -18.45
C VAL A 179 -6.37 2.84 -19.81
N GLN A 180 -6.95 3.38 -20.88
CA GLN A 180 -6.55 3.21 -22.29
C GLN A 180 -5.05 2.92 -22.39
N PRO A 181 -4.65 1.64 -22.40
CA PRO A 181 -3.26 1.31 -22.15
C PRO A 181 -2.48 1.86 -23.33
N THR A 182 -1.44 2.64 -23.05
CA THR A 182 -0.58 3.14 -24.11
C THR A 182 -0.06 1.93 -24.88
N ALA A 183 0.35 2.12 -26.14
CA ALA A 183 0.92 1.01 -26.93
C ALA A 183 2.08 0.31 -26.18
N PHE A 184 2.74 1.04 -25.28
CA PHE A 184 3.76 0.52 -24.37
C PHE A 184 3.17 -0.32 -23.21
N THR A 185 2.18 0.18 -22.46
CA THR A 185 1.55 -0.62 -21.39
C THR A 185 0.93 -1.89 -21.96
N GLN A 186 0.31 -1.82 -23.14
CA GLN A 186 -0.17 -3.01 -23.85
C GLN A 186 0.95 -4.00 -24.17
N ARG A 187 2.12 -3.52 -24.57
CA ARG A 187 3.28 -4.37 -24.87
C ARG A 187 3.85 -4.99 -23.59
N MET A 188 3.98 -4.22 -22.52
CA MET A 188 4.38 -4.75 -21.20
C MET A 188 3.43 -5.85 -20.72
N LEU A 189 2.12 -5.61 -20.81
CA LEU A 189 1.11 -6.58 -20.40
C LEU A 189 1.14 -7.85 -21.25
N ARG A 190 1.34 -7.73 -22.56
CA ARG A 190 1.56 -8.89 -23.44
C ARG A 190 2.81 -9.67 -23.07
N THR A 191 3.92 -8.98 -22.76
CA THR A 191 5.15 -9.63 -22.31
C THR A 191 4.94 -10.33 -20.96
N ALA A 192 4.32 -9.66 -19.99
CA ALA A 192 3.98 -10.22 -18.69
C ALA A 192 3.12 -11.48 -18.82
N HIS A 193 2.07 -11.41 -19.65
CA HIS A 193 1.19 -12.54 -19.96
C HIS A 193 1.96 -13.69 -20.64
N CYS A 194 2.83 -13.40 -21.60
CA CYS A 194 3.65 -14.42 -22.27
C CYS A 194 4.59 -15.13 -21.30
N GLU A 195 5.27 -14.41 -20.41
CA GLU A 195 6.17 -15.01 -19.41
C GLU A 195 5.37 -15.83 -18.39
N LEU A 196 4.23 -15.34 -17.91
CA LEU A 196 3.34 -16.07 -17.02
C LEU A 196 2.89 -17.42 -17.62
N VAL A 197 2.47 -17.40 -18.88
CA VAL A 197 2.06 -18.61 -19.61
C VAL A 197 3.23 -19.60 -19.72
N LYS A 198 4.45 -19.15 -20.03
CA LYS A 198 5.63 -20.02 -20.07
C LYS A 198 5.93 -20.66 -18.72
N THR A 199 5.85 -19.88 -17.63
CA THR A 199 6.07 -20.39 -16.27
C THR A 199 5.01 -21.41 -15.87
N GLN A 200 3.75 -21.20 -16.26
CA GLN A 200 2.64 -22.14 -16.06
C GLN A 200 2.81 -23.43 -16.85
N GLU A 201 3.20 -23.34 -18.13
CA GLU A 201 3.51 -24.51 -18.96
C GLU A 201 4.68 -25.32 -18.40
N ALA A 202 5.73 -24.64 -17.92
CA ALA A 202 6.90 -25.29 -17.31
C ALA A 202 6.58 -25.97 -15.96
N SER A 203 5.59 -25.47 -15.21
CA SER A 203 5.16 -26.04 -13.92
C SER A 203 4.08 -27.10 -14.07
N GLY A 204 3.49 -27.29 -15.26
CA GLY A 204 2.41 -28.25 -15.48
C GLY A 204 1.05 -27.81 -14.91
N HIS A 205 0.91 -26.53 -14.56
CA HIS A 205 -0.31 -25.94 -14.04
C HIS A 205 -0.98 -25.10 -15.14
N TYR A 206 -2.10 -25.58 -15.68
CA TYR A 206 -2.86 -24.85 -16.69
C TYR A 206 -3.77 -23.82 -16.03
N ALA A 207 -3.59 -22.53 -16.34
CA ALA A 207 -4.53 -21.49 -15.95
C ALA A 207 -5.94 -21.70 -16.54
N SER A 208 -6.93 -21.22 -15.80
CA SER A 208 -8.33 -21.24 -16.21
C SER A 208 -8.55 -20.43 -17.50
N SER A 209 -9.59 -20.79 -18.27
CA SER A 209 -9.92 -20.20 -19.58
C SER A 209 -10.14 -18.67 -19.62
N ALA A 210 -10.13 -17.98 -18.48
CA ALA A 210 -10.40 -16.55 -18.35
C ALA A 210 -9.31 -15.67 -18.98
N LEU A 211 -8.03 -15.97 -18.78
CA LEU A 211 -6.91 -15.16 -19.30
C LEU A 211 -6.81 -15.16 -20.83
N ARG A 212 -7.18 -16.26 -21.49
CA ARG A 212 -7.14 -16.35 -22.97
C ARG A 212 -8.09 -15.35 -23.65
N LYS A 213 -9.20 -14.97 -23.00
CA LYS A 213 -10.23 -14.09 -23.58
C LYS A 213 -9.90 -12.60 -23.46
N ALA A 214 -9.02 -12.21 -22.54
CA ALA A 214 -8.65 -10.80 -22.33
C ALA A 214 -7.64 -10.28 -23.37
N PHE A 215 -6.95 -11.18 -24.08
CA PHE A 215 -5.83 -10.84 -24.97
C PHE A 215 -5.92 -11.43 -26.39
N THR A 216 -7.05 -12.03 -26.76
CA THR A 216 -7.39 -12.41 -28.16
C THR A 216 -8.33 -11.40 -28.78
#